data_AF-A0AAP9S6A9-F1
#
_entry.id   AF-A0AAP9S6A9-F1
#
_cell.length_a   1.000
_cell.length_b   1.000
_cell.length_c   1.000
_cell.angle_alpha   90.00
_cell.angle_beta   90.00
_cell.angle_gamma   90.00
#
_symmetry.space_group_name_H-M   'P 1'
#
loop_
_entity.id
_entity.type
_entity.pdbx_description
1 polymer ?
#
loop_
_entity_poly.entity_id
_entity_poly.type
_entity_poly.pdbx_seq_one_letter_code
_entity_poly.pdbx_strand_id
1 'polypeptide(L)'
;MKTDKYVHYMVPVIWALLAVFFWCMACSFYSSAISLCSSVGIKWENGGISPIALVRQQSYAKQDGAAEQPEATLWKIHPDQEVRAADKKSMIADAVLVFGNCRDITTAIMLYGSFPAQSDQSGCAVSSGLAFSLWGSTEVLGLPIKIEGNVFYVRGVFKEEEPRLFRQVQAESKEPLSNMQLNFSGTGTSERARQYLSAAGFPEGMLLELPLIEWGLDIFFRLPAMILSLGILIRAIRRGCRLWHYPLLLAFYLPPALAVSAASIICMDLPEMPAGFIPTMWSDFEFWRNLFLGHWKNLVAWILAVSTFRDVELMAASFMTISFSLVASVCAAKAAILISIRTYRGMVLGCAAYTLTLSLLSLHMAWTRSMMFCKAMYVMPCLWLCADFMFNRQREKLICVPHERRFSDDKSKQKKTI
;
A
#
# COMPACT_ATOMS: atom_id res chain seq x y z
N MET A 1 7.85 23.90 39.05
CA MET A 1 7.08 22.74 39.60
C MET A 1 5.74 22.46 38.88
N LYS A 2 4.96 23.47 38.43
CA LYS A 2 3.80 23.23 37.51
C LYS A 2 4.22 23.02 36.05
N THR A 3 5.30 23.67 35.62
CA THR A 3 5.92 23.56 34.30
C THR A 3 6.44 22.14 34.00
N ASP A 4 7.14 21.50 34.94
CA ASP A 4 7.66 20.13 34.74
C ASP A 4 6.57 19.08 34.53
N LYS A 5 5.43 19.20 35.24
CA LYS A 5 4.29 18.30 35.04
C LYS A 5 3.68 18.48 33.65
N TYR A 6 3.56 19.71 33.16
CA TYR A 6 3.03 20.00 31.82
C TYR A 6 3.92 19.42 30.73
N VAL A 7 5.24 19.63 30.82
CA VAL A 7 6.20 19.08 29.85
C VAL A 7 6.17 17.55 29.83
N HIS A 8 6.02 16.91 30.98
CA HIS A 8 5.97 15.45 31.09
C HIS A 8 4.72 14.79 30.44
N TYR A 9 3.60 15.51 30.34
CA TYR A 9 2.40 15.06 29.63
C TYR A 9 2.41 15.40 28.14
N MET A 10 3.10 16.47 27.72
CA MET A 10 3.14 16.89 26.32
C MET A 10 3.99 15.95 25.45
N VAL A 11 5.12 15.44 25.97
CA VAL A 11 6.02 14.55 25.23
C VAL A 11 5.32 13.29 24.67
N PRO A 12 4.59 12.48 25.45
CA PRO A 12 3.90 11.30 24.91
C PRO A 12 2.80 11.64 23.90
N VAL A 13 2.12 12.78 24.08
CA VAL A 13 1.07 13.26 23.16
C VAL A 13 1.68 13.64 21.81
N ILE A 14 2.84 14.32 21.81
CA ILE A 14 3.55 14.67 20.57
C ILE A 14 3.93 13.40 19.79
N TRP A 15 4.50 12.39 20.46
CA TRP A 15 4.82 11.12 19.79
C TRP A 15 3.60 10.41 19.22
N ALA A 16 2.46 10.45 19.93
CA ALA A 16 1.21 9.88 19.44
C ALA A 16 0.68 10.63 18.21
N LEU A 17 0.72 11.97 18.21
CA LEU A 17 0.30 12.80 17.07
C LEU A 17 1.21 12.56 15.85
N LEU A 18 2.53 12.48 16.06
CA LEU A 18 3.49 12.14 15.00
C LEU A 18 3.23 10.74 14.43
N ALA A 19 2.93 9.75 15.29
CA ALA A 19 2.59 8.41 14.85
C ALA A 19 1.35 8.41 13.93
N VAL A 20 0.29 9.13 14.30
CA VAL A 20 -0.93 9.25 13.47
C VAL A 20 -0.63 9.94 12.16
N PHE A 21 0.09 11.08 12.21
CA PHE A 21 0.44 11.85 11.02
C PHE A 21 1.22 11.00 10.01
N PHE A 22 2.31 10.35 10.44
CA PHE A 22 3.12 9.53 9.55
C PHE A 22 2.38 8.28 9.06
N TRP A 23 1.49 7.69 9.86
CA TRP A 23 0.68 6.57 9.40
C TRP A 23 -0.36 7.00 8.34
N CYS A 24 -0.95 8.19 8.47
CA CYS A 24 -1.81 8.77 7.43
C CYS A 24 -1.04 9.07 6.14
N MET A 25 0.18 9.59 6.24
CA MET A 25 1.06 9.78 5.09
C MET A 25 1.39 8.45 4.41
N ALA A 26 1.73 7.41 5.19
CA ALA A 26 1.96 6.07 4.66
C ALA A 26 0.71 5.53 3.94
N CYS A 27 -0.49 5.69 4.50
CA CYS A 27 -1.76 5.30 3.88
C CYS A 27 -1.98 5.98 2.51
N SER A 28 -1.63 7.27 2.42
CA SER A 28 -1.73 8.05 1.18
C SER A 28 -0.92 7.45 0.03
N PHE A 29 0.36 7.17 0.28
CA PHE A 29 1.26 6.61 -0.72
C PHE A 29 0.99 5.13 -0.98
N TYR A 30 0.56 4.39 0.05
CA TYR A 30 0.15 3.00 -0.07
C TYR A 30 -1.03 2.85 -1.04
N SER A 31 -2.06 3.70 -0.91
CA SER A 31 -3.21 3.68 -1.83
C SER A 31 -2.81 3.97 -3.28
N SER A 32 -1.87 4.89 -3.50
CA SER A 32 -1.32 5.15 -4.84
C SER A 32 -0.55 3.94 -5.37
N ALA A 33 0.29 3.31 -4.55
CA ALA A 33 1.08 2.14 -4.96
C ALA A 33 0.20 0.94 -5.33
N ILE A 34 -0.82 0.61 -4.51
CA ILE A 34 -1.72 -0.52 -4.81
C ILE A 34 -2.53 -0.28 -6.08
N SER A 35 -2.94 0.96 -6.34
CA SER A 35 -3.69 1.26 -7.56
C SER A 35 -2.90 0.99 -8.84
N LEU A 36 -1.56 0.92 -8.75
CA LEU A 36 -0.66 0.50 -9.82
C LEU A 36 -0.38 -1.01 -9.81
N CYS A 37 -0.72 -1.73 -8.74
CA CYS A 37 -0.40 -3.14 -8.51
C CYS A 37 -1.51 -4.14 -8.89
N SER A 38 -2.66 -3.67 -9.38
CA SER A 38 -3.84 -4.52 -9.65
C SER A 38 -3.67 -5.53 -10.79
N SER A 39 -2.55 -5.51 -11.52
CA SER A 39 -2.33 -6.35 -12.71
C SER A 39 -0.90 -6.88 -12.78
N VAL A 40 -0.68 -7.95 -13.55
CA VAL A 40 0.67 -8.44 -13.87
C VAL A 40 1.27 -7.60 -14.98
N GLY A 41 2.45 -7.03 -14.71
CA GLY A 41 3.22 -6.28 -15.69
C GLY A 41 4.18 -7.18 -16.44
N ILE A 42 4.18 -7.06 -17.76
CA ILE A 42 5.14 -7.71 -18.65
C ILE A 42 5.85 -6.65 -19.46
N LYS A 43 7.17 -6.77 -19.57
CA LYS A 43 8.03 -5.86 -20.33
C LYS A 43 8.95 -6.65 -21.25
N TRP A 44 9.05 -6.23 -22.50
CA TRP A 44 10.00 -6.77 -23.47
C TRP A 44 11.08 -5.73 -23.75
N GLU A 45 12.35 -6.09 -23.55
CA GLU A 45 13.49 -5.22 -23.88
C GLU A 45 13.60 -5.00 -25.39
N ASN A 46 13.41 -6.08 -26.16
CA ASN A 46 13.46 -6.07 -27.62
C ASN A 46 12.14 -6.60 -28.18
N GLY A 47 11.42 -5.77 -28.93
CA GLY A 47 10.15 -6.13 -29.56
C GLY A 47 8.93 -5.83 -28.69
N GLY A 48 7.97 -6.76 -28.67
CA GLY A 48 6.69 -6.59 -28.00
C GLY A 48 5.57 -7.34 -28.71
N ILE A 49 4.33 -7.06 -28.33
CA ILE A 49 3.13 -7.65 -28.93
C ILE A 49 2.39 -6.57 -29.70
N SER A 50 1.98 -6.89 -30.92
CA SER A 50 1.15 -6.00 -31.72
C SER A 50 -0.34 -6.15 -31.36
N PRO A 51 -1.13 -5.07 -31.42
CA PRO A 51 -2.58 -5.14 -31.19
C PRO A 51 -3.28 -6.22 -32.02
N ILE A 52 -2.89 -6.38 -33.29
CA ILE A 52 -3.48 -7.38 -34.17
C ILE A 52 -3.21 -8.83 -33.72
N ALA A 53 -2.02 -9.09 -33.17
CA ALA A 53 -1.68 -10.40 -32.64
C ALA A 53 -2.50 -10.73 -31.39
N LEU A 54 -2.68 -9.75 -30.50
CA LEU A 54 -3.51 -9.89 -29.30
C LEU A 54 -4.98 -10.14 -29.64
N VAL A 55 -5.56 -9.32 -30.53
CA VAL A 55 -6.97 -9.46 -30.96
C VAL A 55 -7.19 -10.82 -31.62
N ARG A 56 -6.27 -11.26 -32.46
CA ARG A 56 -6.34 -12.55 -33.14
C ARG A 56 -6.31 -13.71 -32.13
N GLN A 57 -5.40 -13.66 -31.16
CA GLN A 57 -5.30 -14.69 -30.13
C GLN A 57 -6.57 -14.75 -29.27
N GLN A 58 -7.07 -13.61 -28.78
CA GLN A 58 -8.27 -13.56 -27.96
C GLN A 58 -9.52 -14.02 -28.74
N SER A 59 -9.57 -13.76 -30.04
CA SER A 59 -10.65 -14.23 -30.91
C SER A 59 -10.63 -15.75 -31.07
N TYR A 60 -9.45 -16.35 -31.29
CA TYR A 60 -9.29 -17.80 -31.37
C TYR A 60 -9.61 -18.48 -30.03
N ALA A 61 -9.12 -17.94 -28.92
CA ALA A 61 -9.42 -18.49 -27.60
C ALA A 61 -10.93 -18.50 -27.29
N LYS A 62 -11.66 -17.45 -27.69
CA LYS A 62 -13.13 -17.40 -27.57
C LYS A 62 -13.84 -18.44 -28.46
N GLN A 63 -13.32 -18.70 -29.66
CA GLN A 63 -13.87 -19.72 -30.57
C GLN A 63 -13.64 -21.14 -30.04
N ASP A 64 -12.48 -21.38 -29.41
CA ASP A 64 -12.12 -22.67 -28.82
C ASP A 64 -12.81 -22.95 -27.46
N GLY A 65 -13.72 -22.06 -27.03
CA GLY A 65 -14.48 -22.21 -25.79
C GLY A 65 -13.64 -22.01 -24.52
N ALA A 66 -12.47 -21.37 -24.63
CA ALA A 66 -11.68 -21.02 -23.46
C ALA A 66 -12.49 -20.06 -22.57
N ALA A 67 -12.58 -20.39 -21.28
CA ALA A 67 -13.17 -19.52 -20.27
C ALA A 67 -12.46 -18.15 -20.22
N GLU A 68 -13.10 -17.18 -19.55
CA GLU A 68 -12.70 -15.77 -19.39
C GLU A 68 -11.21 -15.49 -19.68
N GLN A 69 -10.95 -14.88 -20.83
CA GLN A 69 -9.63 -14.36 -21.17
C GLN A 69 -9.31 -13.18 -20.24
N PRO A 70 -8.03 -13.00 -19.84
CA PRO A 70 -7.66 -11.83 -19.04
C PRO A 70 -7.89 -10.54 -19.84
N GLU A 71 -8.26 -9.48 -19.13
CA GLU A 71 -8.22 -8.14 -19.72
C GLU A 71 -6.75 -7.76 -19.93
N ALA A 72 -6.44 -7.33 -21.15
CA ALA A 72 -5.09 -7.07 -21.60
C ALA A 72 -4.97 -5.65 -22.12
N THR A 73 -4.03 -4.88 -21.56
CA THR A 73 -3.69 -3.55 -22.04
C THR A 73 -2.24 -3.54 -22.51
N LEU A 74 -2.03 -3.27 -23.80
CA LEU A 74 -0.70 -3.11 -24.40
C LEU A 74 -0.32 -1.64 -24.45
N TRP A 75 0.95 -1.31 -24.23
CA TRP A 75 1.40 0.08 -24.31
C TRP A 75 2.89 0.24 -24.58
N LYS A 76 3.26 1.42 -25.07
CA LYS A 76 4.65 1.82 -25.35
C LYS A 76 4.77 3.33 -25.21
N ILE A 77 5.92 3.78 -24.70
CA ILE A 77 6.29 5.19 -24.68
C ILE A 77 7.13 5.46 -25.93
N HIS A 78 6.72 6.46 -26.71
CA HIS A 78 7.58 7.11 -27.70
C HIS A 78 8.02 8.45 -27.11
N PRO A 79 9.25 8.53 -26.59
CA PRO A 79 9.76 9.75 -25.99
C PRO A 79 10.03 10.82 -27.04
N ASP A 80 10.17 12.05 -26.55
CA ASP A 80 10.66 13.19 -27.32
C ASP A 80 9.89 13.50 -28.61
N GLN A 81 8.57 13.29 -28.61
CA GLN A 81 7.73 13.57 -29.76
C GLN A 81 7.44 15.06 -29.88
N GLU A 82 7.58 15.60 -31.09
CA GLU A 82 7.20 16.98 -31.36
C GLU A 82 5.68 17.08 -31.51
N VAL A 83 5.06 17.79 -30.57
CA VAL A 83 3.62 17.98 -30.49
C VAL A 83 3.31 19.43 -30.79
N ARG A 84 2.41 19.68 -31.74
CA ARG A 84 2.08 21.04 -32.19
C ARG A 84 0.61 21.37 -31.96
N ALA A 85 0.35 22.54 -31.39
CA ALA A 85 -0.97 23.16 -31.45
C ALA A 85 -1.22 23.73 -32.86
N ALA A 86 -2.49 23.93 -33.22
CA ALA A 86 -2.87 24.43 -34.54
C ALA A 86 -2.29 25.83 -34.87
N ASP A 87 -1.95 26.62 -33.85
CA ASP A 87 -1.39 27.98 -33.91
C ASP A 87 0.16 28.01 -33.97
N LYS A 88 0.81 26.89 -34.34
CA LYS A 88 2.26 26.71 -34.53
C LYS A 88 3.12 26.65 -33.27
N LYS A 89 2.56 26.76 -32.06
CA LYS A 89 3.34 26.45 -30.85
C LYS A 89 3.64 24.95 -30.82
N SER A 90 4.90 24.61 -30.59
CA SER A 90 5.36 23.23 -30.46
C SER A 90 5.99 22.98 -29.10
N MET A 91 5.86 21.75 -28.63
CA MET A 91 6.49 21.27 -27.41
C MET A 91 6.93 19.83 -27.65
N ILE A 92 8.04 19.46 -27.03
CA ILE A 92 8.47 18.07 -26.92
C ILE A 92 7.68 17.41 -25.79
N ALA A 93 7.11 16.24 -26.03
CA ALA A 93 6.35 15.50 -25.05
C ALA A 93 6.47 13.99 -25.26
N ASP A 94 6.24 13.23 -24.19
CA ASP A 94 6.15 11.78 -24.27
C ASP A 94 4.78 11.36 -24.83
N ALA A 95 4.78 10.60 -25.92
CA ALA A 95 3.57 10.01 -26.48
C ALA A 95 3.41 8.57 -25.97
N VAL A 96 2.41 8.33 -25.13
CA VAL A 96 2.03 7.01 -24.65
C VAL A 96 1.01 6.40 -25.61
N LEU A 97 1.43 5.37 -26.32
CA LEU A 97 0.58 4.57 -27.18
C LEU A 97 -0.05 3.47 -26.35
N VAL A 98 -1.37 3.35 -26.41
CA VAL A 98 -2.13 2.38 -25.64
C VAL A 98 -3.05 1.60 -26.58
N PHE A 99 -3.19 0.30 -26.33
CA PHE A 99 -4.26 -0.51 -26.86
C PHE A 99 -4.93 -1.22 -25.69
N GLY A 100 -6.09 -0.73 -25.28
CA GLY A 100 -6.81 -1.20 -24.09
C GLY A 100 -7.22 -0.04 -23.19
N ASN A 101 -7.30 -0.30 -21.89
CA ASN A 101 -7.74 0.67 -20.90
C ASN A 101 -6.56 1.50 -20.37
N CYS A 102 -6.55 2.80 -20.64
CA CYS A 102 -5.50 3.71 -20.14
C CYS A 102 -5.40 3.71 -18.60
N ARG A 103 -6.47 3.39 -17.86
CA ARG A 103 -6.43 3.36 -16.39
C ARG A 103 -5.60 2.19 -15.84
N ASP A 104 -5.26 1.20 -16.65
CA ASP A 104 -4.42 0.08 -16.21
C ASP A 104 -2.94 0.47 -16.12
N ILE A 105 -2.57 1.64 -16.65
CA ILE A 105 -1.17 2.09 -16.76
C ILE A 105 -0.88 3.41 -16.04
N THR A 106 -1.89 4.14 -15.57
CA THR A 106 -1.70 5.42 -14.86
C THR A 106 -2.76 5.66 -13.79
N THR A 107 -2.35 6.31 -12.70
CA THR A 107 -3.23 6.78 -11.61
C THR A 107 -3.67 8.24 -11.79
N ALA A 108 -3.26 8.89 -12.88
CA ALA A 108 -3.39 10.33 -13.05
C ALA A 108 -4.86 10.80 -12.93
N ILE A 109 -5.04 11.86 -12.15
CA ILE A 109 -6.37 12.45 -11.90
C ILE A 109 -6.78 13.26 -13.12
N MET A 110 -7.96 12.99 -13.68
CA MET A 110 -8.53 13.81 -14.74
C MET A 110 -9.00 15.15 -14.16
N LEU A 111 -8.51 16.26 -14.71
CA LEU A 111 -9.02 17.61 -14.43
C LEU A 111 -10.26 17.90 -15.27
N TYR A 112 -10.21 17.51 -16.55
CA TYR A 112 -11.28 17.70 -17.52
C TYR A 112 -11.42 16.47 -18.41
N GLY A 113 -12.64 16.12 -18.80
CA GLY A 113 -12.92 15.04 -19.75
C GLY A 113 -12.46 13.65 -19.26
N SER A 114 -12.03 12.80 -20.20
CA SER A 114 -11.58 11.43 -19.92
C SER A 114 -10.41 11.02 -20.80
N PHE A 115 -9.76 9.90 -20.44
CA PHE A 115 -8.87 9.20 -21.36
C PHE A 115 -9.65 8.75 -22.62
N PRO A 116 -8.99 8.66 -23.79
CA PRO A 116 -9.62 8.15 -24.99
C PRO A 116 -10.00 6.67 -24.81
N ALA A 117 -11.25 6.33 -25.13
CA ALA A 117 -11.74 4.96 -25.15
C ALA A 117 -11.02 4.16 -26.26
N GLN A 118 -10.93 2.84 -26.13
CA GLN A 118 -10.22 1.97 -27.09
C GLN A 118 -10.64 2.16 -28.56
N SER A 119 -11.91 2.50 -28.81
CA SER A 119 -12.44 2.80 -30.14
C SER A 119 -12.12 4.20 -30.66
N ASP A 120 -11.69 5.13 -29.80
CA ASP A 120 -11.39 6.52 -30.18
C ASP A 120 -9.93 6.69 -30.62
N GLN A 121 -9.70 6.40 -31.90
CA GLN A 121 -8.40 6.53 -32.55
C GLN A 121 -8.05 7.98 -32.93
N SER A 122 -9.04 8.88 -32.86
CA SER A 122 -8.90 10.31 -33.19
C SER A 122 -8.63 11.17 -31.96
N GLY A 123 -8.86 10.61 -30.76
CA GLY A 123 -8.76 11.31 -29.49
C GLY A 123 -7.42 11.13 -28.82
N CYS A 124 -7.04 12.11 -28.01
CA CYS A 124 -5.93 12.02 -27.07
C CYS A 124 -6.28 12.64 -25.72
N ALA A 125 -5.63 12.20 -24.65
CA ALA A 125 -5.61 12.92 -23.39
C ALA A 125 -4.23 13.55 -23.19
N VAL A 126 -4.16 14.77 -22.66
CA VAL A 126 -2.91 15.54 -22.51
C VAL A 126 -2.67 15.91 -21.04
N SER A 127 -1.42 16.04 -20.62
CA SER A 127 -1.09 16.50 -19.28
C SER A 127 -1.42 17.98 -19.12
N SER A 128 -1.68 18.42 -17.89
CA SER A 128 -1.89 19.83 -17.56
C SER A 128 -0.69 20.70 -17.94
N GLY A 129 0.53 20.20 -17.79
CA GLY A 129 1.75 20.89 -18.21
C GLY A 129 1.85 21.03 -19.73
N LEU A 130 1.55 19.97 -20.48
CA LEU A 130 1.51 20.04 -21.95
C LEU A 130 0.43 21.03 -22.43
N ALA A 131 -0.76 20.97 -21.82
CA ALA A 131 -1.87 21.86 -22.17
C ALA A 131 -1.51 23.34 -21.94
N PHE A 132 -0.95 23.65 -20.78
CA PHE A 132 -0.55 25.01 -20.44
C PHE A 132 0.57 25.52 -21.36
N SER A 133 1.56 24.68 -21.68
CA SER A 133 2.66 25.09 -22.56
C SER A 133 2.22 25.36 -24.01
N LEU A 134 1.28 24.56 -24.52
CA LEU A 134 0.77 24.73 -25.88
C LEU A 134 -0.24 25.89 -25.98
N TRP A 135 -1.24 25.94 -25.09
CA TRP A 135 -2.38 26.86 -25.21
C TRP A 135 -2.44 27.96 -24.14
N GLY A 136 -1.59 27.92 -23.12
CA GLY A 136 -1.66 28.84 -21.97
C GLY A 136 -2.84 28.57 -21.04
N SER A 137 -3.55 27.46 -21.21
CA SER A 137 -4.72 27.06 -20.43
C SER A 137 -4.82 25.54 -20.32
N THR A 138 -5.51 25.06 -19.28
CA THR A 138 -5.88 23.64 -19.12
C THR A 138 -7.27 23.32 -19.67
N GLU A 139 -8.07 24.32 -20.04
CA GLU A 139 -9.40 24.15 -20.62
C GLU A 139 -9.31 24.02 -22.14
N VAL A 140 -8.75 22.89 -22.60
CA VAL A 140 -8.38 22.68 -24.01
C VAL A 140 -9.14 21.53 -24.67
N LEU A 141 -10.28 21.14 -24.09
CA LEU A 141 -11.11 20.06 -24.62
C LEU A 141 -11.57 20.37 -26.05
N GLY A 142 -11.49 19.36 -26.92
CA GLY A 142 -11.86 19.45 -28.33
C GLY A 142 -10.86 20.18 -29.23
N LEU A 143 -9.80 20.78 -28.67
CA LEU A 143 -8.78 21.44 -29.50
C LEU A 143 -7.95 20.42 -30.28
N PRO A 144 -7.56 20.74 -31.52
CA PRO A 144 -6.74 19.88 -32.34
C PRO A 144 -5.26 19.96 -31.95
N ILE A 145 -4.59 18.82 -31.98
CA ILE A 145 -3.16 18.65 -31.73
C ILE A 145 -2.54 17.83 -32.87
N LYS A 146 -1.36 18.23 -33.33
CA LYS A 146 -0.63 17.55 -34.41
C LYS A 146 0.55 16.78 -33.86
N ILE A 147 0.63 15.49 -34.19
CA ILE A 147 1.70 14.57 -33.79
C ILE A 147 2.09 13.78 -35.03
N GLU A 148 3.37 13.78 -35.41
CA GLU A 148 3.87 13.07 -36.60
C GLU A 148 3.08 13.38 -37.90
N GLY A 149 2.55 14.60 -38.01
CA GLY A 149 1.74 15.05 -39.16
C GLY A 149 0.24 14.68 -39.09
N ASN A 150 -0.17 13.83 -38.16
CA ASN A 150 -1.56 13.45 -37.94
C ASN A 150 -2.26 14.40 -36.95
N VAL A 151 -3.55 14.65 -37.15
CA VAL A 151 -4.36 15.51 -36.27
C VAL A 151 -5.18 14.64 -35.32
N PHE A 152 -5.05 14.91 -34.02
CA PHE A 152 -5.84 14.33 -32.94
C PHE A 152 -6.62 15.43 -32.21
N TYR A 153 -7.63 15.05 -31.43
CA TYR A 153 -8.46 15.98 -30.66
C TYR A 153 -8.39 15.68 -29.17
N VAL A 154 -8.24 16.71 -28.36
CA VAL A 154 -8.15 16.55 -26.90
C VAL A 154 -9.50 16.09 -26.33
N ARG A 155 -9.53 14.89 -25.73
CA ARG A 155 -10.68 14.31 -25.02
C ARG A 155 -10.65 14.54 -23.52
N GLY A 156 -9.46 14.78 -22.98
CA GLY A 156 -9.27 14.97 -21.56
C GLY A 156 -7.93 15.62 -21.23
N VAL A 157 -7.89 16.23 -20.06
CA VAL A 157 -6.68 16.82 -19.47
C VAL A 157 -6.46 16.20 -18.10
N PHE A 158 -5.32 15.53 -17.92
CA PHE A 158 -4.96 14.90 -16.64
C PHE A 158 -3.91 15.71 -15.90
N LYS A 159 -3.91 15.60 -14.57
CA LYS A 159 -3.01 16.35 -13.69
C LYS A 159 -1.62 15.72 -13.71
N GLU A 160 -0.72 16.36 -14.45
CA GLU A 160 0.71 16.07 -14.49
C GLU A 160 1.44 17.30 -15.03
N GLU A 161 2.58 17.66 -14.43
CA GLU A 161 3.39 18.80 -14.87
C GLU A 161 4.28 18.42 -16.06
N GLU A 162 4.76 17.18 -16.09
CA GLU A 162 5.56 16.66 -17.21
C GLU A 162 4.74 16.62 -18.52
N PRO A 163 5.28 17.09 -19.65
CA PRO A 163 4.60 17.03 -20.94
C PRO A 163 4.37 15.58 -21.41
N ARG A 164 3.14 15.10 -21.32
CA ARG A 164 2.76 13.73 -21.74
C ARG A 164 1.40 13.74 -22.40
N LEU A 165 1.19 12.81 -23.33
CA LEU A 165 -0.12 12.52 -23.91
C LEU A 165 -0.37 11.02 -24.03
N PHE A 166 -1.64 10.63 -23.98
CA PHE A 166 -2.11 9.27 -24.21
C PHE A 166 -2.95 9.24 -25.48
N ARG A 167 -2.67 8.28 -26.37
CA ARG A 167 -3.49 8.00 -27.56
C ARG A 167 -3.68 6.50 -27.78
N GLN A 168 -4.80 6.14 -28.39
CA GLN A 168 -5.08 4.75 -28.74
C GLN A 168 -4.35 4.34 -30.02
N VAL A 169 -4.08 3.05 -30.14
CA VAL A 169 -3.55 2.39 -31.33
C VAL A 169 -4.66 1.54 -31.96
N GLN A 170 -4.67 1.46 -33.29
CA GLN A 170 -5.65 0.67 -34.03
C GLN A 170 -5.46 -0.84 -33.77
N ALA A 171 -6.57 -1.58 -33.74
CA ALA A 171 -6.56 -3.03 -33.55
C ALA A 171 -5.77 -3.76 -34.66
N GLU A 172 -5.76 -3.21 -35.87
CA GLU A 172 -5.07 -3.77 -37.04
C GLU A 172 -3.58 -3.41 -37.08
N SER A 173 -3.09 -2.62 -36.12
CA SER A 173 -1.70 -2.21 -36.08
C SER A 173 -0.76 -3.42 -35.91
N LYS A 174 0.27 -3.44 -36.74
CA LYS A 174 1.38 -4.41 -36.66
C LYS A 174 2.54 -3.90 -35.82
N GLU A 175 2.49 -2.65 -35.36
CA GLU A 175 3.56 -2.10 -34.52
C GLU A 175 3.59 -2.81 -33.17
N PRO A 176 4.75 -3.38 -32.75
CA PRO A 176 4.86 -4.03 -31.47
C PRO A 176 4.92 -3.01 -30.32
N LEU A 177 4.12 -3.26 -29.28
CA LEU A 177 4.10 -2.52 -28.03
C LEU A 177 4.89 -3.28 -26.97
N SER A 178 5.85 -2.61 -26.33
CA SER A 178 6.89 -3.25 -25.49
C SER A 178 6.45 -3.53 -24.05
N ASN A 179 5.23 -3.16 -23.66
CA ASN A 179 4.69 -3.42 -22.34
C ASN A 179 3.26 -3.96 -22.42
N MET A 180 2.91 -4.82 -21.47
CA MET A 180 1.58 -5.40 -21.34
C MET A 180 1.17 -5.45 -19.87
N GLN A 181 -0.11 -5.17 -19.62
CA GLN A 181 -0.78 -5.35 -18.34
C GLN A 181 -1.82 -6.44 -18.49
N LEU A 182 -1.77 -7.44 -17.62
CA LEU A 182 -2.73 -8.54 -17.57
C LEU A 182 -3.50 -8.50 -16.27
N ASN A 183 -4.83 -8.39 -16.39
CA ASN A 183 -5.74 -8.47 -15.26
C ASN A 183 -6.49 -9.82 -15.29
N PHE A 184 -6.35 -10.60 -14.22
CA PHE A 184 -6.97 -11.90 -14.06
C PHE A 184 -8.04 -11.85 -12.97
N SER A 185 -9.15 -12.55 -13.16
CA SER A 185 -10.11 -12.81 -12.09
C SER A 185 -9.50 -13.80 -11.07
N GLY A 186 -9.25 -13.33 -9.84
CA GLY A 186 -8.82 -14.14 -8.68
C GLY A 186 -7.32 -14.15 -8.35
N THR A 187 -6.91 -15.01 -7.42
CA THR A 187 -5.54 -15.08 -6.86
C THR A 187 -4.61 -16.01 -7.65
N GLY A 188 -3.35 -15.62 -7.83
CA GLY A 188 -2.29 -16.46 -8.45
C GLY A 188 -1.96 -16.04 -9.89
N THR A 189 -1.35 -14.87 -10.04
CA THR A 189 -1.37 -14.14 -11.31
C THR A 189 -0.15 -14.36 -12.21
N SER A 190 1.03 -14.62 -11.66
CA SER A 190 2.28 -14.71 -12.45
C SER A 190 2.42 -16.02 -13.23
N GLU A 191 2.13 -17.16 -12.59
CA GLU A 191 2.12 -18.45 -13.26
C GLU A 191 1.01 -18.53 -14.32
N ARG A 192 -0.16 -17.95 -14.03
CA ARG A 192 -1.23 -17.78 -15.04
C ARG A 192 -0.79 -16.88 -16.20
N ALA A 193 -0.05 -15.81 -15.92
CA ALA A 193 0.52 -14.97 -16.97
C ALA A 193 1.53 -15.74 -17.84
N ARG A 194 2.41 -16.56 -17.24
CA ARG A 194 3.35 -17.42 -17.98
C ARG A 194 2.61 -18.44 -18.85
N GLN A 195 1.62 -19.12 -18.28
CA GLN A 195 0.79 -20.09 -19.00
C GLN A 195 0.03 -19.42 -20.15
N TYR A 196 -0.53 -18.23 -19.92
CA TYR A 196 -1.21 -17.45 -20.95
C TYR A 196 -0.26 -17.06 -22.08
N LEU A 197 0.92 -16.50 -21.77
CA LEU A 197 1.92 -16.12 -22.78
C LEU A 197 2.37 -17.34 -23.60
N SER A 198 2.64 -18.46 -22.93
CA SER A 198 3.05 -19.72 -23.57
C SER A 198 1.94 -20.28 -24.47
N ALA A 199 0.71 -20.37 -23.98
CA ALA A 199 -0.44 -20.85 -24.75
C ALA A 199 -0.77 -19.95 -25.96
N ALA A 200 -0.54 -18.64 -25.81
CA ALA A 200 -0.70 -17.67 -26.87
C ALA A 200 0.44 -17.68 -27.91
N GLY A 201 1.54 -18.38 -27.63
CA GLY A 201 2.75 -18.33 -28.47
C GLY A 201 3.42 -16.94 -28.49
N PHE A 202 3.22 -16.14 -27.44
CA PHE A 202 3.84 -14.83 -27.31
C PHE A 202 5.28 -14.94 -26.79
N PRO A 203 6.16 -13.99 -27.16
CA PRO A 203 7.54 -14.01 -26.68
C PRO A 203 7.58 -13.92 -25.16
N GLU A 204 8.49 -14.68 -24.54
CA GLU A 204 8.71 -14.54 -23.10
C GLU A 204 9.20 -13.13 -22.79
N GLY A 205 8.45 -12.44 -21.93
CA GLY A 205 8.79 -11.12 -21.43
C GLY A 205 9.29 -11.20 -19.99
N MET A 206 9.94 -10.13 -19.58
CA MET A 206 10.22 -9.91 -18.17
C MET A 206 8.89 -9.75 -17.43
N LEU A 207 8.67 -10.54 -16.38
CA LEU A 207 7.45 -10.53 -15.58
C LEU A 207 7.72 -9.87 -14.23
N LEU A 208 6.89 -8.89 -13.88
CA LEU A 208 6.84 -8.32 -12.54
C LEU A 208 5.57 -8.77 -11.82
N GLU A 209 5.73 -9.39 -10.65
CA GLU A 209 4.62 -9.82 -9.81
C GLU A 209 4.17 -8.67 -8.92
N LEU A 210 3.39 -7.75 -9.47
CA LEU A 210 2.89 -6.61 -8.69
C LEU A 210 2.04 -7.00 -7.47
N PRO A 211 1.28 -8.13 -7.47
CA PRO A 211 0.61 -8.59 -6.25
C PRO A 211 1.55 -8.99 -5.11
N LEU A 212 2.80 -9.39 -5.39
CA LEU A 212 3.78 -9.62 -4.32
C LEU A 212 4.26 -8.30 -3.73
N ILE A 213 4.46 -7.30 -4.58
CA ILE A 213 4.78 -5.94 -4.15
C ILE A 213 3.65 -5.40 -3.28
N GLU A 214 2.39 -5.58 -3.71
CA GLU A 214 1.20 -5.22 -2.93
C GLU A 214 1.18 -5.90 -1.56
N TRP A 215 1.36 -7.23 -1.51
CA TRP A 215 1.39 -7.97 -0.26
C TRP A 215 2.51 -7.50 0.67
N GLY A 216 3.72 -7.29 0.13
CA GLY A 216 4.85 -6.76 0.89
C GLY A 216 4.54 -5.37 1.43
N LEU A 217 4.01 -4.47 0.60
CA LEU A 217 3.62 -3.12 1.00
C LEU A 217 2.52 -3.12 2.05
N ASP A 218 1.54 -4.03 1.99
CA ASP A 218 0.50 -4.16 3.01
C ASP A 218 1.10 -4.55 4.37
N ILE A 219 2.04 -5.50 4.39
CA ILE A 219 2.79 -5.85 5.61
C ILE A 219 3.55 -4.65 6.17
N PHE A 220 4.30 -3.94 5.31
CA PHE A 220 5.04 -2.76 5.73
C PHE A 220 4.11 -1.69 6.26
N PHE A 221 3.00 -1.40 5.58
CA PHE A 221 1.99 -0.44 6.00
C PHE A 221 1.37 -0.77 7.37
N ARG A 222 1.21 -2.05 7.69
CA ARG A 222 0.65 -2.53 8.98
C ARG A 222 1.68 -2.67 10.09
N LEU A 223 2.96 -2.35 9.87
CA LEU A 223 4.01 -2.40 10.91
C LEU A 223 3.65 -1.68 12.21
N PRO A 224 3.07 -0.46 12.22
CA PRO A 224 2.69 0.21 13.47
C PRO A 224 1.68 -0.61 14.28
N ALA A 225 0.70 -1.22 13.61
CA ALA A 225 -0.28 -2.11 14.23
C ALA A 225 0.38 -3.39 14.78
N MET A 226 1.32 -3.97 14.03
CA MET A 226 2.06 -5.16 14.47
C MET A 226 2.86 -4.89 15.75
N ILE A 227 3.52 -3.74 15.84
CA ILE A 227 4.29 -3.33 17.02
C ILE A 227 3.40 -3.12 18.24
N LEU A 228 2.25 -2.46 18.08
CA LEU A 228 1.29 -2.28 19.17
C LEU A 228 0.76 -3.63 19.65
N SER A 229 0.39 -4.52 18.73
CA SER A 229 -0.09 -5.85 19.08
C SER A 229 0.98 -6.71 19.77
N LEU A 230 2.23 -6.67 19.28
CA LEU A 230 3.35 -7.34 19.93
C LEU A 230 3.58 -6.78 21.35
N GLY A 231 3.47 -5.46 21.54
CA GLY A 231 3.56 -4.86 22.87
C GLY A 231 2.46 -5.31 23.83
N ILE A 232 1.23 -5.51 23.34
CA ILE A 232 0.12 -6.08 24.11
C ILE A 232 0.45 -7.51 24.52
N LEU A 233 0.91 -8.34 23.57
CA LEU A 233 1.29 -9.73 23.80
C LEU A 233 2.45 -9.85 24.81
N ILE A 234 3.50 -9.06 24.65
CA ILE A 234 4.65 -9.03 25.58
C ILE A 234 4.19 -8.67 27.00
N ARG A 235 3.30 -7.67 27.14
CA ARG A 235 2.74 -7.31 28.46
C ARG A 235 1.87 -8.43 29.02
N ALA A 236 1.09 -9.08 28.16
CA ALA A 236 0.24 -10.20 28.56
C ALA A 236 1.06 -11.38 29.09
N ILE A 237 2.11 -11.77 28.37
CA ILE A 237 3.03 -12.88 28.70
C ILE A 237 3.84 -12.55 29.96
N ARG A 238 4.53 -11.40 30.00
CA ARG A 238 5.35 -11.01 31.18
C ARG A 238 4.53 -11.03 32.47
N ARG A 239 3.26 -10.67 32.38
CA ARG A 239 2.33 -10.73 33.51
C ARG A 239 1.88 -12.14 33.82
N GLY A 240 1.54 -12.95 32.82
CA GLY A 240 1.26 -14.38 33.00
C GLY A 240 2.40 -15.10 33.73
N CYS A 241 3.65 -14.85 33.31
CA CYS A 241 4.84 -15.39 33.99
C CYS A 241 4.96 -14.96 35.45
N ARG A 242 4.61 -13.70 35.79
CA ARG A 242 4.63 -13.22 37.19
C ARG A 242 3.56 -13.90 38.04
N LEU A 243 2.40 -14.17 37.45
CA LEU A 243 1.27 -14.81 38.11
C LEU A 243 1.35 -16.34 38.12
N TRP A 244 2.39 -16.92 37.52
CA TRP A 244 2.60 -18.38 37.45
C TRP A 244 2.60 -19.06 38.83
N HIS A 245 3.11 -18.36 39.85
CA HIS A 245 3.14 -18.86 41.23
C HIS A 245 1.78 -18.79 41.96
N TYR A 246 0.76 -18.15 41.37
CA TYR A 246 -0.54 -17.90 41.97
C TYR A 246 -1.67 -18.49 41.10
N PRO A 247 -1.97 -19.80 41.21
CA PRO A 247 -2.80 -20.53 40.23
C PRO A 247 -4.24 -19.99 40.12
N LEU A 248 -4.87 -19.62 41.22
CA LEU A 248 -6.23 -19.03 41.22
C LEU A 248 -6.26 -17.66 40.53
N LEU A 249 -5.20 -16.87 40.70
CA LEU A 249 -5.11 -15.56 40.10
C LEU A 249 -4.78 -15.63 38.60
N LEU A 250 -3.97 -16.63 38.23
CA LEU A 250 -3.68 -16.97 36.85
C LEU A 250 -4.95 -17.43 36.11
N ALA A 251 -5.79 -18.26 36.75
CA ALA A 251 -7.06 -18.71 36.19
C ALA A 251 -8.02 -17.54 35.88
N PHE A 252 -8.08 -16.52 36.74
CA PHE A 252 -8.89 -15.32 36.48
C PHE A 252 -8.27 -14.39 35.42
N TYR A 253 -6.95 -14.41 35.27
CA TYR A 253 -6.21 -13.56 34.33
C TYR A 253 -6.17 -14.10 32.90
N LEU A 254 -6.14 -15.42 32.73
CA LEU A 254 -6.01 -16.09 31.42
C LEU A 254 -7.12 -15.72 30.43
N PRO A 255 -8.43 -15.82 30.76
CA PRO A 255 -9.50 -15.51 29.82
C PRO A 255 -9.45 -14.08 29.25
N PRO A 256 -9.34 -13.00 30.04
CA PRO A 256 -9.23 -11.65 29.48
C PRO A 256 -7.91 -11.43 28.73
N ALA A 257 -6.80 -12.06 29.13
CA ALA A 257 -5.54 -11.98 28.41
C ALA A 257 -5.64 -12.63 27.02
N LEU A 258 -6.25 -13.82 26.92
CA LEU A 258 -6.49 -14.53 25.66
C LEU A 258 -7.45 -13.76 24.76
N ALA A 259 -8.53 -13.21 25.32
CA ALA A 259 -9.48 -12.39 24.57
C ALA A 259 -8.81 -11.14 23.98
N VAL A 260 -7.99 -10.43 24.76
CA VAL A 260 -7.25 -9.26 24.28
C VAL A 260 -6.21 -9.65 23.22
N SER A 261 -5.48 -10.76 23.38
CA SER A 261 -4.54 -11.21 22.36
C SER A 261 -5.25 -11.64 21.07
N ALA A 262 -6.38 -12.33 21.15
CA ALA A 262 -7.16 -12.74 19.99
C ALA A 262 -7.73 -11.51 19.26
N ALA A 263 -8.31 -10.56 20.00
CA ALA A 263 -8.76 -9.29 19.46
C ALA A 263 -7.61 -8.54 18.78
N SER A 264 -6.41 -8.55 19.37
CA SER A 264 -5.23 -7.93 18.79
C SER A 264 -4.84 -8.57 17.46
N ILE A 265 -4.83 -9.90 17.35
CA ILE A 265 -4.51 -10.56 16.06
C ILE A 265 -5.58 -10.22 15.00
N ILE A 266 -6.87 -10.28 15.35
CA ILE A 266 -7.98 -9.98 14.43
C ILE A 266 -7.97 -8.50 13.98
N CYS A 267 -7.53 -7.59 14.84
CA CYS A 267 -7.48 -6.16 14.52
C CYS A 267 -6.24 -5.78 13.68
N MET A 268 -5.21 -6.64 13.58
CA MET A 268 -4.06 -6.37 12.71
C MET A 268 -4.49 -6.43 11.25
N ASP A 269 -5.49 -7.27 10.95
CA ASP A 269 -6.06 -7.42 9.62
C ASP A 269 -4.95 -7.76 8.60
N LEU A 270 -4.10 -8.73 8.94
CA LEU A 270 -2.97 -9.13 8.10
C LEU A 270 -3.43 -9.59 6.71
N PRO A 271 -2.65 -9.30 5.66
CA PRO A 271 -3.04 -9.64 4.30
C PRO A 271 -3.00 -11.16 4.11
N GLU A 272 -3.95 -11.68 3.34
CA GLU A 272 -3.93 -13.08 2.95
C GLU A 272 -2.69 -13.35 2.08
N MET A 273 -1.94 -14.42 2.41
CA MET A 273 -0.74 -14.77 1.65
C MET A 273 -1.14 -15.29 0.27
N PRO A 274 -0.64 -14.70 -0.83
CA PRO A 274 -1.03 -15.16 -2.16
C PRO A 274 -0.62 -16.62 -2.38
N ALA A 275 -1.49 -17.39 -3.05
CA ALA A 275 -1.35 -18.84 -3.16
C ALA A 275 -0.01 -19.31 -3.75
N GLY A 276 0.58 -18.53 -4.66
CA GLY A 276 1.90 -18.82 -5.25
C GLY A 276 3.08 -18.76 -4.26
N PHE A 277 2.86 -18.28 -3.04
CA PHE A 277 3.89 -18.13 -2.01
C PHE A 277 3.75 -19.12 -0.85
N ILE A 278 2.77 -20.02 -0.93
CA ILE A 278 2.58 -21.07 0.08
C ILE A 278 3.50 -22.24 -0.29
N PRO A 279 4.56 -22.52 0.50
CA PRO A 279 5.38 -23.69 0.24
C PRO A 279 4.57 -24.97 0.51
N THR A 280 4.94 -26.05 -0.16
CA THR A 280 4.43 -27.40 0.17
C THR A 280 4.84 -27.82 1.58
N MET A 281 5.99 -27.34 2.06
CA MET A 281 6.48 -27.51 3.44
C MET A 281 7.11 -26.22 3.96
N TRP A 282 6.71 -25.77 5.15
CA TRP A 282 7.27 -24.55 5.78
C TRP A 282 8.79 -24.62 6.03
N SER A 283 9.33 -25.82 6.17
CA SER A 283 10.76 -26.08 6.35
C SER A 283 11.58 -26.11 5.06
N ASP A 284 10.96 -25.88 3.89
CA ASP A 284 11.68 -25.84 2.61
C ASP A 284 12.44 -24.52 2.47
N PHE A 285 13.65 -24.47 3.05
CA PHE A 285 14.53 -23.31 2.96
C PHE A 285 15.01 -23.02 1.54
N GLU A 286 15.04 -24.03 0.67
CA GLU A 286 15.43 -23.86 -0.72
C GLU A 286 14.33 -23.15 -1.52
N PHE A 287 13.06 -23.51 -1.29
CA PHE A 287 11.91 -22.76 -1.79
C PHE A 287 12.00 -21.28 -1.40
N TRP A 288 12.20 -20.97 -0.11
CA TRP A 288 12.29 -19.58 0.35
C TRP A 288 13.44 -18.83 -0.32
N ARG A 289 14.62 -19.47 -0.41
CA ARG A 289 15.78 -18.91 -1.09
C ARG A 289 15.45 -18.59 -2.55
N ASN A 290 14.84 -19.52 -3.28
CA ASN A 290 14.55 -19.37 -4.71
C ASN A 290 13.47 -18.31 -4.96
N LEU A 291 12.43 -18.24 -4.11
CA LEU A 291 11.38 -17.24 -4.14
C LEU A 291 11.98 -15.83 -3.97
N PHE A 292 12.76 -15.61 -2.91
CA PHE A 292 13.36 -14.31 -2.63
C PHE A 292 14.41 -13.90 -3.67
N LEU A 293 15.34 -14.79 -4.03
CA LEU A 293 16.38 -14.47 -5.02
C LEU A 293 15.81 -14.29 -6.43
N GLY A 294 14.83 -15.11 -6.83
CA GLY A 294 14.17 -15.00 -8.12
C GLY A 294 13.42 -13.68 -8.23
N HIS A 295 12.59 -13.35 -7.23
CA HIS A 295 11.85 -12.10 -7.23
C HIS A 295 12.76 -10.88 -7.11
N TRP A 296 13.82 -10.93 -6.30
CA TRP A 296 14.80 -9.84 -6.20
C TRP A 296 15.54 -9.59 -7.51
N LYS A 297 15.98 -10.66 -8.19
CA LYS A 297 16.61 -10.53 -9.52
C LYS A 297 15.67 -9.91 -10.54
N ASN A 298 14.40 -10.33 -10.54
CA ASN A 298 13.38 -9.74 -11.41
C ASN A 298 13.11 -8.27 -11.05
N LEU A 299 13.01 -7.91 -9.77
CA LEU A 299 12.88 -6.51 -9.39
C LEU A 299 14.06 -5.66 -9.86
N VAL A 300 15.29 -6.12 -9.62
CA VAL A 300 16.50 -5.39 -10.00
C VAL A 300 16.59 -5.25 -11.52
N ALA A 301 16.35 -6.31 -12.29
CA ALA A 301 16.35 -6.22 -13.74
C ALA A 301 15.21 -5.31 -14.26
N TRP A 302 14.08 -5.22 -13.57
CA TRP A 302 12.95 -4.37 -13.99
C TRP A 302 13.29 -2.89 -13.80
N ILE A 303 13.95 -2.58 -12.68
CA ILE A 303 14.44 -1.24 -12.35
C ILE A 303 15.58 -0.82 -13.28
N LEU A 304 16.48 -1.75 -13.64
CA LEU A 304 17.59 -1.50 -14.55
C LEU A 304 17.13 -1.35 -16.02
N ALA A 305 16.06 -2.05 -16.41
CA ALA A 305 15.42 -1.81 -17.69
C ALA A 305 14.80 -0.41 -17.72
N VAL A 306 14.84 0.28 -18.87
CA VAL A 306 14.38 1.68 -19.05
C VAL A 306 13.15 2.01 -18.20
N SER A 307 13.34 2.76 -17.11
CA SER A 307 12.29 3.04 -16.14
C SER A 307 11.19 3.86 -16.79
N THR A 308 9.97 3.34 -16.80
CA THR A 308 8.80 4.09 -17.31
C THR A 308 8.27 5.02 -16.23
N PHE A 309 7.45 6.00 -16.61
CA PHE A 309 6.80 6.90 -15.63
C PHE A 309 6.04 6.12 -14.54
N ARG A 310 5.40 5.01 -14.92
CA ARG A 310 4.68 4.11 -14.01
C ARG A 310 5.61 3.46 -13.00
N ASP A 311 6.78 2.99 -13.46
CA ASP A 311 7.77 2.34 -12.60
C ASP A 311 8.33 3.33 -11.57
N VAL A 312 8.62 4.55 -12.00
CA VAL A 312 9.12 5.63 -11.12
C VAL A 312 8.06 6.00 -10.08
N GLU A 313 6.80 6.14 -10.48
CA GLU A 313 5.69 6.43 -9.57
C GLU A 313 5.51 5.32 -8.54
N LEU A 314 5.49 4.06 -8.98
CA LEU A 314 5.37 2.89 -8.10
C LEU A 314 6.54 2.80 -7.13
N MET A 315 7.78 3.00 -7.59
CA MET A 315 8.97 2.98 -6.75
C MET A 315 8.94 4.10 -5.70
N ALA A 316 8.62 5.33 -6.11
CA ALA A 316 8.54 6.46 -5.20
C ALA A 316 7.45 6.27 -4.15
N ALA A 317 6.26 5.83 -4.56
CA ALA A 317 5.14 5.55 -3.65
C ALA A 317 5.48 4.41 -2.68
N SER A 318 6.11 3.34 -3.17
CA SER A 318 6.57 2.20 -2.34
C SER A 318 7.60 2.64 -1.30
N PHE A 319 8.61 3.39 -1.72
CA PHE A 319 9.66 3.90 -0.83
C PHE A 319 9.11 4.82 0.26
N MET A 320 8.20 5.72 -0.10
CA MET A 320 7.55 6.64 0.85
C MET A 320 6.66 5.88 1.83
N THR A 321 5.93 4.87 1.37
CA THR A 321 5.10 4.00 2.22
C THR A 321 5.95 3.29 3.28
N ILE A 322 7.04 2.65 2.86
CA ILE A 322 7.95 1.93 3.77
C ILE A 322 8.58 2.91 4.78
N SER A 323 9.09 4.03 4.30
CA SER A 323 9.77 5.03 5.13
C SER A 323 8.84 5.63 6.19
N PHE A 324 7.65 6.11 5.79
CA PHE A 324 6.70 6.68 6.72
C PHE A 324 6.12 5.65 7.68
N SER A 325 5.92 4.41 7.24
CA SER A 325 5.47 3.34 8.12
C SER A 325 6.51 2.98 9.19
N LEU A 326 7.80 2.99 8.84
CA LEU A 326 8.90 2.78 9.79
C LEU A 326 8.96 3.91 10.82
N VAL A 327 8.82 5.17 10.38
CA VAL A 327 8.79 6.33 11.29
C VAL A 327 7.56 6.28 12.19
N ALA A 328 6.38 5.96 11.64
CA ALA A 328 5.14 5.79 12.40
C ALA A 328 5.28 4.68 13.46
N SER A 329 5.93 3.58 13.09
CA SER A 329 6.24 2.45 13.97
C SER A 329 7.11 2.84 15.16
N VAL A 330 8.19 3.60 14.93
CA VAL A 330 9.05 4.11 16.01
C VAL A 330 8.29 5.08 16.91
N CYS A 331 7.53 6.01 16.32
CA CYS A 331 6.72 6.97 17.07
C CYS A 331 5.64 6.26 17.92
N ALA A 332 4.96 5.27 17.34
CA ALA A 332 3.95 4.46 18.02
C ALA A 332 4.57 3.67 19.18
N ALA A 333 5.74 3.05 18.99
CA ALA A 333 6.47 2.36 20.05
C ALA A 333 6.88 3.30 21.20
N LYS A 334 7.38 4.49 20.87
CA LYS A 334 7.76 5.50 21.88
C LYS A 334 6.54 6.02 22.65
N ALA A 335 5.45 6.34 21.95
CA ALA A 335 4.18 6.72 22.58
C ALA A 335 3.67 5.59 23.49
N ALA A 336 3.68 4.35 23.01
CA ALA A 336 3.29 3.15 23.74
C ALA A 336 4.07 2.92 25.07
N ILE A 337 5.37 3.23 25.08
CA ILE A 337 6.22 3.09 26.27
C ILE A 337 5.96 4.21 27.27
N LEU A 338 5.73 5.45 26.79
CA LEU A 338 5.61 6.64 27.63
C LEU A 338 4.19 6.86 28.17
N ILE A 339 3.16 6.45 27.42
CA ILE A 339 1.76 6.58 27.83
C ILE A 339 1.46 5.55 28.92
N SER A 340 0.97 6.03 30.07
CA SER A 340 0.38 5.20 31.12
C SER A 340 -0.99 5.76 31.46
N ILE A 341 -2.05 5.04 31.07
CA ILE A 341 -3.42 5.44 31.37
C ILE A 341 -3.86 4.77 32.66
N ARG A 342 -4.14 5.60 33.67
CA ARG A 342 -4.60 5.17 35.00
C ARG A 342 -6.10 5.39 35.24
N THR A 343 -6.73 6.30 34.51
CA THR A 343 -8.13 6.68 34.73
C THR A 343 -9.00 6.30 33.54
N TYR A 344 -10.24 5.88 33.82
CA TYR A 344 -11.23 5.58 32.76
C TYR A 344 -11.51 6.80 31.88
N ARG A 345 -11.64 7.99 32.48
CA ARG A 345 -11.78 9.25 31.73
C ARG A 345 -10.61 9.50 30.80
N GLY A 346 -9.38 9.20 31.23
CA GLY A 346 -8.18 9.33 30.39
C GLY A 346 -8.18 8.37 29.20
N MET A 347 -8.67 7.15 29.39
CA MET A 347 -8.83 6.17 28.30
C MET A 347 -9.83 6.67 27.24
N VAL A 348 -11.03 7.09 27.68
CA VAL A 348 -12.08 7.58 26.78
C VAL A 348 -11.63 8.82 26.02
N LEU A 349 -11.02 9.79 26.72
CA LEU A 349 -10.48 11.00 26.09
C LEU A 349 -9.35 10.67 25.12
N GLY A 350 -8.48 9.71 25.44
CA GLY A 350 -7.40 9.26 24.55
C GLY A 350 -7.93 8.65 23.26
N CYS A 351 -8.92 7.74 23.35
CA CYS A 351 -9.55 7.15 22.18
C CYS A 351 -10.30 8.21 21.36
N ALA A 352 -11.07 9.10 22.00
CA ALA A 352 -11.80 10.17 21.32
C ALA A 352 -10.85 11.18 20.64
N ALA A 353 -9.75 11.54 21.30
CA ALA A 353 -8.74 12.41 20.71
C ALA A 353 -8.06 11.75 19.52
N TYR A 354 -7.71 10.45 19.62
CA TYR A 354 -7.12 9.69 18.52
C TYR A 354 -8.04 9.60 17.30
N THR A 355 -9.32 9.25 17.50
CA THR A 355 -10.26 9.14 16.39
C THR A 355 -10.57 10.49 15.76
N LEU A 356 -10.62 11.56 16.56
CA LEU A 356 -10.79 12.92 16.07
C LEU A 356 -9.57 13.44 15.31
N THR A 357 -8.34 13.14 15.76
CA THR A 357 -7.13 13.55 15.02
C THR A 357 -7.03 12.79 13.69
N LEU A 358 -7.33 11.49 13.69
CA LEU A 358 -7.39 10.68 12.49
C LEU A 358 -8.48 11.18 11.52
N SER A 359 -9.66 11.58 12.02
CA SER A 359 -10.73 12.10 11.16
C SER A 359 -10.38 13.47 10.57
N LEU A 360 -9.79 14.38 11.34
CA LEU A 360 -9.35 15.69 10.83
C LEU A 360 -8.25 15.55 9.78
N LEU A 361 -7.27 14.67 10.02
CA LEU A 361 -6.23 14.36 9.04
C LEU A 361 -6.82 13.68 7.80
N SER A 362 -7.81 12.81 7.96
CA SER A 362 -8.49 12.17 6.83
C SER A 362 -9.20 13.18 5.94
N LEU A 363 -9.86 14.19 6.52
CA LEU A 363 -10.59 15.21 5.76
C LEU A 363 -9.63 16.09 4.96
N HIS A 364 -8.52 16.49 5.56
CA HIS A 364 -7.48 17.28 4.90
C HIS A 364 -6.83 16.52 3.73
N MET A 365 -6.60 15.22 3.92
CA MET A 365 -5.92 14.40 2.92
C MET A 365 -6.87 13.86 1.84
N ALA A 366 -8.15 13.63 2.14
CA ALA A 366 -9.15 13.25 1.14
C ALA A 366 -9.32 14.31 0.03
N TRP A 367 -9.06 15.58 0.35
CA TRP A 367 -9.01 16.65 -0.63
C TRP A 367 -7.87 16.48 -1.66
N THR A 368 -6.77 15.82 -1.27
CA THR A 368 -5.56 15.74 -2.09
C THR A 368 -5.36 14.37 -2.74
N ARG A 369 -5.79 13.28 -2.10
CA ARG A 369 -5.68 11.90 -2.64
C ARG A 369 -6.88 11.03 -2.23
N SER A 370 -7.28 10.12 -3.11
CA SER A 370 -8.21 9.03 -2.79
C SER A 370 -7.56 8.08 -1.77
N MET A 371 -8.05 8.06 -0.53
CA MET A 371 -7.53 7.20 0.54
C MET A 371 -8.49 6.08 0.89
N MET A 372 -7.97 4.86 1.09
CA MET A 372 -8.67 3.76 1.73
C MET A 372 -8.09 3.54 3.13
N PHE A 373 -8.81 3.94 4.17
CA PHE A 373 -8.37 3.69 5.54
C PHE A 373 -8.62 2.23 5.94
N CYS A 374 -7.59 1.57 6.46
CA CYS A 374 -7.69 0.19 6.93
C CYS A 374 -8.20 0.13 8.38
N LYS A 375 -8.92 -0.95 8.71
CA LYS A 375 -9.45 -1.23 10.05
C LYS A 375 -8.38 -1.13 11.15
N ALA A 376 -7.16 -1.56 10.85
CA ALA A 376 -6.04 -1.50 11.77
C ALA A 376 -5.75 -0.09 12.29
N MET A 377 -5.89 0.95 11.46
CA MET A 377 -5.62 2.34 11.86
C MET A 377 -6.59 2.82 12.94
N TYR A 378 -7.88 2.53 12.81
CA TYR A 378 -8.89 2.97 13.78
C TYR A 378 -8.85 2.15 15.07
N VAL A 379 -8.70 0.84 14.93
CA VAL A 379 -8.98 -0.09 16.03
C VAL A 379 -7.74 -0.34 16.89
N MET A 380 -6.54 -0.42 16.30
CA MET A 380 -5.36 -0.84 17.06
C MET A 380 -4.91 0.14 18.14
N PRO A 381 -4.82 1.44 17.87
CA PRO A 381 -4.44 2.40 18.91
C PRO A 381 -5.49 2.46 20.02
N CYS A 382 -6.79 2.37 19.69
CA CYS A 382 -7.84 2.29 20.69
C CYS A 382 -7.73 1.00 21.53
N LEU A 383 -7.49 -0.15 20.90
CA LEU A 383 -7.28 -1.43 21.58
C LEU A 383 -6.07 -1.38 22.51
N TRP A 384 -4.99 -0.73 22.09
CA TRP A 384 -3.80 -0.49 22.91
C TRP A 384 -4.12 0.30 24.18
N LEU A 385 -4.82 1.43 24.06
CA LEU A 385 -5.19 2.27 25.22
C LEU A 385 -6.12 1.51 26.17
N CYS A 386 -7.06 0.73 25.64
CA CYS A 386 -7.93 -0.15 26.43
C CYS A 386 -7.13 -1.24 27.16
N ALA A 387 -6.21 -1.92 26.48
CA ALA A 387 -5.36 -2.96 27.06
C ALA A 387 -4.45 -2.37 28.16
N ASP A 388 -3.85 -1.20 27.92
CA ASP A 388 -3.03 -0.49 28.91
C ASP A 388 -3.83 -0.15 30.18
N PHE A 389 -5.03 0.41 30.02
CA PHE A 389 -5.94 0.68 31.12
C PHE A 389 -6.33 -0.59 31.89
N MET A 390 -6.70 -1.66 31.19
CA MET A 390 -7.08 -2.93 31.83
C MET A 390 -5.91 -3.52 32.62
N PHE A 391 -4.71 -3.54 32.06
CA PHE A 391 -3.53 -4.02 32.76
C PHE A 391 -3.18 -3.14 33.97
N ASN A 392 -3.29 -1.82 33.88
CA ASN A 392 -3.06 -0.92 35.01
C ASN A 392 -4.10 -1.12 36.13
N ARG A 393 -5.39 -1.19 35.80
CA ARG A 393 -6.47 -1.40 36.77
C ARG A 393 -6.35 -2.75 37.49
N GLN A 394 -6.03 -3.81 36.75
CA GLN A 394 -5.78 -5.12 37.36
C GLN A 394 -4.55 -5.09 38.26
N ARG A 395 -3.51 -4.30 37.93
CA ARG A 395 -2.30 -4.18 38.78
C ARG A 395 -2.63 -3.51 40.11
N GLU A 396 -3.41 -2.43 40.10
CA GLU A 396 -3.84 -1.73 41.31
C GLU A 396 -4.66 -2.61 42.25
N LYS A 397 -5.62 -3.39 41.71
CA LYS A 397 -6.46 -4.30 42.51
C LYS A 397 -5.67 -5.43 43.19
N LEU A 398 -4.52 -5.83 42.64
CA LEU A 398 -3.70 -6.92 43.17
C LEU A 398 -2.69 -6.46 44.23
N ILE A 399 -2.24 -5.21 44.16
CA ILE A 399 -1.45 -4.59 45.24
C ILE A 399 -2.29 -4.49 46.53
N CYS A 400 -3.62 -4.47 46.41
CA CYS A 400 -4.56 -4.52 47.53
C CYS A 400 -4.75 -5.91 48.16
N VAL A 401 -4.01 -6.95 47.76
CA VAL A 401 -3.91 -8.21 48.53
C VAL A 401 -2.73 -8.06 49.50
N PRO A 402 -2.98 -7.73 50.78
CA PRO A 402 -1.93 -7.36 51.71
C PRO A 402 -1.40 -8.64 52.36
N HIS A 403 -0.39 -9.30 51.79
CA HIS A 403 0.35 -10.28 52.60
C HIS A 403 1.85 -10.43 52.32
N GLU A 404 2.41 -9.84 51.27
CA GLU A 404 3.85 -9.97 51.00
C GLU A 404 4.75 -9.08 51.86
N ARG A 405 4.21 -8.13 52.65
CA ARG A 405 5.02 -7.34 53.60
C ARG A 405 5.12 -7.93 55.01
N ARG A 406 4.31 -8.91 55.41
CA ARG A 406 4.40 -9.51 56.77
C ARG A 406 5.35 -10.69 56.90
N PHE A 407 5.55 -11.48 55.83
CA PHE A 407 6.40 -12.69 55.93
C PHE A 407 7.91 -12.39 55.90
N SER A 408 8.33 -11.22 55.42
CA SER A 408 9.73 -10.77 55.47
C SER A 408 10.13 -10.27 56.86
N ASP A 409 9.23 -9.54 57.54
CA ASP A 409 9.54 -8.90 58.82
C ASP A 409 9.48 -9.88 60.01
N ASP A 410 8.65 -10.92 59.95
CA ASP A 410 8.63 -11.95 61.02
C ASP A 410 9.85 -12.88 60.97
N LYS A 411 10.38 -13.19 59.76
CA LYS A 411 11.63 -13.94 59.64
C LYS A 411 12.87 -13.15 60.10
N SER A 412 12.84 -11.82 60.00
CA SER A 412 13.94 -10.97 60.47
C SER A 412 13.89 -10.70 61.97
N LYS A 413 12.70 -10.75 62.61
CA LYS A 413 12.55 -10.64 64.06
C LYS A 413 12.83 -11.95 64.81
N GLN A 414 12.49 -13.12 64.25
CA GLN A 414 12.84 -14.41 64.88
C GLN A 414 14.34 -14.73 64.83
N LYS A 415 15.10 -14.17 63.89
CA LYS A 415 16.56 -14.37 63.80
C LYS A 415 17.40 -13.46 64.73
N LYS A 416 16.78 -12.52 65.43
CA LYS A 416 17.46 -11.61 66.38
C LYS A 416 17.26 -11.97 67.85
N THR A 417 16.54 -13.06 68.13
CA THR A 417 16.26 -13.52 69.49
C THR A 417 16.53 -15.02 69.55
N ILE A 418 17.81 -15.40 69.58
CA ILE A 418 18.41 -16.62 70.18
C ILE A 418 19.91 -16.39 70.18
#